data_AF-A0A7V0UAC2-F1
#
_entry.id   AF-A0A7V0UAC2-F1
#
_cell.length_a   1.000
_cell.length_b   1.000
_cell.length_c   1.000
_cell.angle_alpha   90.00
_cell.angle_beta   90.00
_cell.angle_gamma   90.00
#
_symmetry.space_group_name_H-M   'P 1'
#
loop_
_entity.id
_entity.type
_entity.pdbx_description
1 polymer ?
#
loop_
_entity_poly.entity_id
_entity_poly.type
_entity_poly.pdbx_seq_one_letter_code
_entity_poly.pdbx_strand_id
1 'polypeptide(L)'
;MEGFMKLKLFVFLLIFSTVLPLFAVKIAAVDMKKVWESSNEIKVEKKNMEAMLQKSQKELEVKEKELMALQERAKKEAAIATEEAKRAMAEEYQRKMMELQ
;
A
#
# COMPACT_ATOMS: atom_id res chain seq x y z
N MET A 1 26.86 26.64 -67.91
CA MET A 1 26.62 25.31 -67.28
C MET A 1 26.59 25.34 -65.75
N GLU A 2 27.23 26.31 -65.08
CA GLU A 2 27.32 26.36 -63.62
C GLU A 2 25.99 26.62 -62.89
N GLY A 3 25.12 27.48 -63.44
CA GLY A 3 23.83 27.82 -62.80
C GLY A 3 22.86 26.64 -62.72
N PHE A 4 22.86 25.76 -63.73
CA PHE A 4 22.00 24.56 -63.75
C PHE A 4 22.46 23.51 -62.74
N MET A 5 23.76 23.40 -62.49
CA MET A 5 24.32 22.52 -61.47
C MET A 5 24.03 23.02 -60.05
N LYS A 6 24.13 24.34 -59.83
CA LYS A 6 23.73 24.99 -58.57
C LYS A 6 22.23 24.83 -58.30
N LEU A 7 21.39 24.94 -59.33
CA LEU A 7 19.94 24.74 -59.20
C LEU A 7 19.60 23.29 -58.84
N LYS A 8 20.24 22.30 -59.47
CA LYS A 8 20.06 20.88 -59.12
C LYS A 8 20.52 20.57 -57.70
N LEU A 9 21.65 21.13 -57.27
CA LEU A 9 22.15 20.97 -55.90
C LEU A 9 21.19 21.59 -54.89
N PHE A 10 20.65 22.77 -55.20
CA PHE A 10 19.68 23.46 -54.36
C PHE A 10 18.38 22.66 -54.23
N VAL A 11 17.84 22.14 -55.34
CA VAL A 11 16.65 21.28 -55.34
C VAL A 11 16.92 19.98 -54.58
N PHE A 12 18.10 19.37 -54.74
CA PHE A 12 18.48 18.17 -54.00
C PHE A 12 18.53 18.43 -52.49
N LEU A 13 19.13 19.54 -52.04
CA LEU A 13 19.19 19.95 -50.63
C LEU A 13 17.80 20.22 -50.04
N LEU A 14 16.91 20.83 -50.82
CA LEU A 14 15.55 21.15 -50.41
C LEU A 14 14.69 19.89 -50.29
N ILE A 15 14.86 18.92 -51.19
CA ILE A 15 14.19 17.62 -51.07
C ILE A 15 14.76 16.86 -49.87
N PHE A 16 16.08 16.82 -49.70
CA PHE A 16 16.74 16.09 -48.60
C PHE A 16 16.37 16.65 -47.21
N SER A 17 16.14 17.97 -47.08
CA SER A 17 15.73 18.59 -45.82
C SER A 17 14.28 18.28 -45.42
N THR A 18 13.42 17.89 -46.36
CA THR A 18 12.02 17.54 -46.08
C THR A 18 11.80 16.08 -45.67
N VAL A 19 12.76 15.18 -45.92
CA VAL A 19 12.63 13.73 -45.60
C VAL A 19 13.07 13.39 -44.17
N LEU A 20 13.67 14.34 -43.45
CA LEU A 20 14.20 14.16 -42.09
C LEU A 20 13.41 15.05 -41.11
N PRO A 21 12.15 14.70 -40.75
CA PRO A 21 11.97 13.91 -39.53
C PRO A 21 10.64 13.11 -39.53
N LEU A 22 10.57 11.98 -40.23
CA LEU A 22 9.43 11.05 -40.11
C LEU A 22 9.52 10.14 -38.86
N PHE A 23 10.61 10.24 -38.09
CA PHE A 23 10.81 9.50 -36.84
C PHE A 23 10.52 10.35 -35.59
N ALA A 24 9.53 11.25 -35.66
CA ALA A 24 8.95 11.84 -34.46
C ALA A 24 8.16 10.75 -33.73
N VAL A 25 8.87 9.92 -32.96
CA VAL A 25 8.30 8.86 -32.15
C VAL A 25 7.27 9.49 -31.21
N LYS A 26 5.99 9.13 -31.35
CA LYS A 26 4.88 9.58 -30.49
C LYS A 26 4.94 8.87 -29.13
N ILE A 27 6.05 9.03 -28.40
CA ILE A 27 6.15 8.59 -27.01
C ILE A 27 5.60 9.71 -26.14
N ALA A 28 4.50 9.41 -25.44
CA ALA A 28 4.04 10.20 -24.31
C ALA A 28 4.46 9.48 -23.03
N ALA A 29 5.14 10.19 -22.13
CA ALA A 29 5.41 9.71 -20.79
C ALA A 29 4.24 10.09 -19.89
N VAL A 30 3.67 9.11 -19.18
CA VAL A 30 2.62 9.34 -18.19
C VAL A 30 3.19 9.04 -16.81
N ASP A 31 3.00 9.97 -15.89
CA ASP A 31 3.32 9.76 -14.48
C ASP A 31 2.24 8.89 -13.83
N MET A 32 2.51 7.58 -13.76
CA MET A 32 1.61 6.60 -13.16
C MET A 32 1.39 6.84 -11.67
N LYS A 33 2.37 7.43 -10.95
CA LYS A 33 2.19 7.77 -9.53
C LYS A 33 1.15 8.87 -9.37
N LYS A 34 1.23 9.91 -10.21
CA LYS A 34 0.22 10.98 -10.21
C LYS A 34 -1.16 10.47 -10.59
N VAL A 35 -1.25 9.58 -11.58
CA VAL A 35 -2.53 8.93 -11.95
C VAL A 35 -3.10 8.15 -10.77
N TRP A 36 -2.27 7.33 -10.12
CA TRP A 36 -2.65 6.54 -8.94
C TRP A 36 -3.17 7.42 -7.79
N GLU A 37 -2.44 8.47 -7.43
CA GLU A 37 -2.82 9.40 -6.35
C GLU A 37 -4.06 10.24 -6.69
N SER A 38 -4.28 10.53 -7.98
CA SER A 38 -5.44 11.31 -8.42
C SER A 38 -6.73 10.50 -8.52
N SER A 39 -6.64 9.17 -8.67
CA SER A 39 -7.78 8.27 -8.84
C SER A 39 -8.72 8.29 -7.63
N ASN A 40 -10.01 8.47 -7.90
CA ASN A 40 -11.04 8.43 -6.86
C ASN A 40 -11.22 7.02 -6.28
N GLU A 41 -11.13 5.99 -7.11
CA GLU A 41 -11.25 4.59 -6.67
C GLU A 41 -10.16 4.24 -5.67
N ILE A 42 -8.91 4.63 -5.96
CA ILE A 42 -7.76 4.39 -5.08
C ILE A 42 -7.90 5.16 -3.76
N LYS A 43 -8.43 6.39 -3.80
CA LYS A 43 -8.71 7.17 -2.58
C LYS A 43 -9.77 6.52 -1.70
N VAL A 44 -10.83 5.99 -2.32
CA VAL A 44 -11.90 5.28 -1.59
C VAL A 44 -11.34 4.00 -0.97
N GLU A 45 -10.61 3.21 -1.75
CA GLU A 45 -10.04 1.96 -1.25
C GLU A 45 -9.02 2.20 -0.13
N LYS A 46 -8.18 3.23 -0.26
CA LYS A 46 -7.25 3.63 0.80
C LYS A 46 -7.98 3.97 2.11
N LYS A 47 -9.09 4.72 2.03
CA LYS A 47 -9.92 5.02 3.21
C LYS A 47 -10.54 3.75 3.82
N ASN A 48 -10.99 2.82 2.99
CA ASN A 48 -11.54 1.55 3.47
C ASN A 48 -10.45 0.73 4.19
N MET A 49 -9.25 0.65 3.61
CA MET A 49 -8.10 0.00 4.25
C MET A 49 -7.72 0.66 5.57
N GLU A 50 -7.66 2.00 5.62
CA GLU A 50 -7.39 2.75 6.86
C GLU A 50 -8.45 2.46 7.92
N ALA A 51 -9.73 2.40 7.54
CA ALA A 51 -10.82 2.06 8.45
C ALA A 51 -10.72 0.62 8.96
N MET A 52 -10.37 -0.34 8.09
CA MET A 52 -10.14 -1.73 8.50
C MET A 52 -8.96 -1.84 9.47
N LEU A 53 -7.84 -1.16 9.19
CA LEU A 53 -6.68 -1.13 10.08
C LEU A 53 -7.02 -0.54 11.44
N GLN A 54 -7.74 0.58 11.49
CA GLN A 54 -8.18 1.18 12.75
C GLN A 54 -9.12 0.25 13.53
N LYS A 55 -10.02 -0.46 12.84
CA LYS A 55 -10.90 -1.44 13.47
C LYS A 55 -10.10 -2.58 14.08
N SER A 56 -9.16 -3.17 13.33
CA SER A 56 -8.29 -4.24 13.82
C SER A 56 -7.43 -3.79 14.98
N GLN A 57 -6.88 -2.57 14.95
CA GLN A 57 -6.12 -2.00 16.08
C GLN A 57 -6.98 -1.90 17.34
N LYS A 58 -8.22 -1.41 17.23
CA LYS A 58 -9.14 -1.34 18.36
C LYS A 58 -9.50 -2.72 18.91
N GLU A 59 -9.72 -3.70 18.03
CA GLU A 59 -10.00 -5.08 18.44
C GLU A 59 -8.81 -5.68 19.20
N LEU A 60 -7.58 -5.45 18.73
CA LEU A 60 -6.37 -5.84 19.43
C LEU A 60 -6.24 -5.15 20.80
N GLU A 61 -6.44 -3.84 20.88
CA GLU A 61 -6.39 -3.10 22.15
C GLU A 61 -7.40 -3.63 23.18
N VAL A 62 -8.61 -3.99 22.73
CA VAL A 62 -9.65 -4.58 23.59
C VAL A 62 -9.19 -5.95 24.09
N LYS A 63 -8.69 -6.82 23.20
CA LYS A 63 -8.19 -8.15 23.59
C LYS A 63 -6.99 -8.06 24.55
N GLU A 64 -6.07 -7.13 24.33
CA GLU A 64 -4.94 -6.88 25.23
C GLU A 64 -5.41 -6.42 26.62
N LYS A 65 -6.36 -5.49 26.68
CA LYS A 65 -6.94 -5.04 27.97
C LYS A 65 -7.65 -6.17 28.70
N GLU A 66 -8.38 -7.02 27.98
CA GLU A 66 -9.03 -8.20 28.57
C GLU A 66 -8.00 -9.18 29.15
N LEU A 67 -6.91 -9.44 28.44
CA LEU A 67 -5.82 -10.29 28.92
C LEU A 67 -5.14 -9.72 30.16
N MET A 68 -4.83 -8.41 30.17
CA MET A 68 -4.26 -7.74 31.34
C MET A 68 -5.23 -7.82 32.54
N ALA A 69 -6.52 -7.57 32.32
CA ALA A 69 -7.53 -7.66 33.37
C ALA A 69 -7.65 -9.09 33.94
N LEU A 70 -7.62 -10.11 33.08
CA LEU A 70 -7.60 -11.51 33.50
C LEU A 70 -6.33 -11.85 34.28
N GLN A 71 -5.17 -11.36 33.84
CA GLN A 71 -3.90 -11.57 34.53
C GLN A 71 -3.92 -10.90 35.92
N GLU A 72 -4.48 -9.70 36.05
CA GLU A 72 -4.61 -9.00 37.33
C GLU A 72 -5.59 -9.71 38.27
N ARG A 73 -6.74 -10.17 37.75
CA ARG A 73 -7.69 -10.98 38.54
C ARG A 73 -7.04 -12.27 39.01
N ALA A 74 -6.37 -12.99 38.11
CA ALA A 74 -5.64 -14.20 38.45
C ALA A 74 -4.58 -13.96 39.52
N LYS A 75 -3.82 -12.86 39.46
CA LYS A 75 -2.85 -12.50 40.51
C LYS A 75 -3.50 -12.22 41.87
N LYS A 76 -4.63 -11.52 41.89
CA LYS A 76 -5.37 -11.20 43.13
C LYS A 76 -6.03 -12.44 43.74
N GLU A 77 -6.64 -13.27 42.89
CA GLU A 77 -7.37 -14.46 43.30
C GLU A 77 -6.43 -15.63 43.60
N ALA A 78 -5.28 -15.74 42.95
CA ALA A 78 -4.30 -16.81 43.22
C ALA A 78 -3.79 -16.85 44.66
N ALA A 79 -3.83 -15.73 45.38
CA ALA A 79 -3.47 -15.67 46.80
C ALA A 79 -4.50 -16.36 47.72
N ILE A 80 -5.73 -16.57 47.22
CA ILE A 80 -6.88 -17.02 48.01
C ILE A 80 -7.61 -18.22 47.35
N ALA A 81 -7.28 -18.54 46.10
CA ALA A 81 -7.94 -19.53 45.27
C ALA A 81 -7.44 -20.96 45.50
N THR A 82 -8.36 -21.93 45.35
CA THR A 82 -8.08 -23.36 45.34
C THR A 82 -7.27 -23.76 44.08
N GLU A 83 -6.59 -24.91 44.12
CA GLU A 83 -5.77 -25.36 42.99
C GLU A 83 -6.56 -25.63 41.69
N GLU A 84 -7.84 -26.00 41.79
CA GLU A 84 -8.73 -26.11 40.62
C GLU A 84 -8.99 -24.76 39.96
N ALA A 85 -9.21 -23.71 40.76
CA ALA A 85 -9.45 -22.37 40.24
C ALA A 85 -8.20 -21.78 39.56
N LYS A 86 -7.00 -22.08 40.10
CA LYS A 86 -5.73 -21.68 39.46
C LYS A 86 -5.52 -22.36 38.11
N ARG A 87 -5.87 -23.65 37.98
CA ARG A 87 -5.82 -24.38 36.71
C ARG A 87 -6.79 -23.80 35.68
N ALA A 88 -8.04 -23.55 36.07
CA ALA A 88 -9.03 -22.96 35.17
C ALA A 88 -8.60 -21.58 34.65
N MET A 89 -8.01 -20.72 35.50
CA MET A 89 -7.47 -19.42 35.08
C MET A 89 -6.29 -19.55 34.11
N ALA A 90 -5.40 -20.52 34.33
CA ALA A 90 -4.25 -20.75 33.45
C ALA A 90 -4.70 -21.24 32.06
N GLU A 91 -5.69 -22.13 32.01
CA GLU A 91 -6.28 -22.61 30.76
C GLU A 91 -7.01 -21.49 29.99
N GLU A 92 -7.78 -20.65 30.70
CA GLU A 92 -8.47 -19.51 30.07
C GLU A 92 -7.47 -18.48 29.51
N TYR A 93 -6.40 -18.20 30.25
CA TYR A 93 -5.32 -17.33 29.79
C TYR A 93 -4.60 -17.90 28.56
N GLN A 94 -4.26 -19.20 28.56
CA GLN A 94 -3.66 -19.85 27.40
C GLN A 94 -4.58 -19.84 26.18
N ARG A 95 -5.89 -20.06 26.36
CA ARG A 95 -6.86 -20.01 25.25
C ARG A 95 -6.91 -18.61 24.64
N LYS A 96 -7.04 -17.56 25.46
CA LYS A 96 -7.08 -16.18 24.96
C LYS A 96 -5.75 -15.72 24.34
N MET A 97 -4.62 -16.24 24.81
CA MET A 97 -3.31 -16.00 24.18
C MET A 97 -3.23 -16.63 22.78
N MET A 98 -3.76 -17.84 22.59
CA MET A 98 -3.83 -18.48 21.28
C MET A 98 -4.80 -17.76 20.31
N GLU A 99 -5.87 -17.15 20.82
CA GLU A 99 -6.81 -16.33 20.02
C GLU A 99 -6.23 -14.96 19.59
N LEU A 100 -5.02 -14.62 20.05
CA LEU A 100 -4.33 -13.35 19.79
C LEU A 100 -3.11 -13.51 18.85
N GLN A 101 -2.59 -14.73 18.70
CA GLN A 101 -1.58 -15.08 17.68
C GLN A 101 -2.22 -15.24 16.29
#